data_AF-A0A4Y2ASP2-F1
#
_entry.id   AF-A0A4Y2ASP2-F1
#
_cell.length_a   1.000
_cell.length_b   1.000
_cell.length_c   1.000
_cell.angle_alpha   90.00
_cell.angle_beta   90.00
_cell.angle_gamma   90.00
#
_symmetry.space_group_name_H-M   'P 1'
#
loop_
_entity.id
_entity.type
_entity.pdbx_description
1 polymer ?
#
loop_
_entity_poly.entity_id
_entity_poly.type
_entity_poly.pdbx_seq_one_letter_code
_entity_poly.pdbx_strand_id
1 'polypeptide(L)'
;MISAIDRKEQLQVSVLNAIFYIDQSWNMVSQKTIANCFRHAGFHSSPESEELLEDDDEDLPLTELAEKLRNRGYAIPNENLYTKIDEDLATNSEASIQDIVSNVLNSRMPKEAMMRMTVNVKTNQYQHQVRLKP
;
A
#
# COMPACT_ATOMS: atom_id res chain seq x y z
N MET A 1 -9.19 0.13 34.34
CA MET A 1 -9.32 -0.53 33.02
C MET A 1 -8.81 -1.96 33.07
N ILE A 2 -7.51 -2.21 33.26
CA ILE A 2 -6.94 -3.57 33.30
C ILE A 2 -7.62 -4.48 34.33
N SER A 3 -7.84 -4.00 35.56
CA SER A 3 -8.51 -4.81 36.58
C SER A 3 -9.97 -5.15 36.28
N ALA A 4 -10.66 -4.35 35.45
CA ALA A 4 -12.02 -4.67 34.99
C ALA A 4 -11.98 -5.74 33.88
N ILE A 5 -10.95 -5.72 33.03
CA ILE A 5 -10.67 -6.76 32.02
C ILE A 5 -10.36 -8.10 32.73
N ASP A 6 -9.49 -8.10 33.74
CA ASP A 6 -9.11 -9.29 34.50
C ASP A 6 -10.32 -9.94 35.21
N ARG A 7 -11.24 -9.10 35.69
CA ARG A 7 -12.49 -9.54 36.33
C ARG A 7 -13.62 -9.83 35.34
N LYS A 8 -13.38 -9.73 34.02
CA LYS A 8 -14.37 -9.89 32.94
C LYS A 8 -15.60 -8.99 33.10
N GLU A 9 -15.43 -7.83 33.70
CA GLU A 9 -16.49 -6.83 33.85
C GLU A 9 -16.68 -6.08 32.52
N GLN A 10 -17.92 -5.72 32.18
CA GLN A 10 -18.17 -4.87 31.02
C GLN A 10 -17.70 -3.44 31.31
N LEU A 11 -16.61 -3.04 30.66
CA LEU A 11 -16.12 -1.68 30.70
C LEU A 11 -16.73 -0.87 29.55
N GLN A 12 -17.68 -0.01 29.87
CA GLN A 12 -18.25 0.95 28.93
C GLN A 12 -17.27 2.12 28.77
N VAL A 13 -16.55 2.18 27.65
CA VAL A 13 -15.63 3.28 27.31
C VAL A 13 -16.18 4.03 26.11
N SER A 14 -16.46 5.32 26.28
CA SER A 14 -16.84 6.20 25.16
C SER A 14 -15.61 6.56 24.31
N VAL A 15 -15.85 6.99 23.07
CA VAL A 15 -14.77 7.49 22.19
C VAL A 15 -14.01 8.66 22.83
N LEU A 16 -14.72 9.56 23.53
CA LEU A 16 -14.11 10.68 24.24
C LEU A 16 -13.18 10.20 25.37
N ASN A 17 -13.60 9.20 26.14
CA ASN A 17 -12.77 8.61 27.19
C ASN A 17 -11.52 7.95 26.60
N ALA A 18 -11.66 7.25 25.46
CA ALA A 18 -10.52 6.63 24.78
C ALA A 18 -9.48 7.65 24.33
N ILE A 19 -9.90 8.77 23.73
CA ILE A 19 -9.00 9.86 23.31
C ILE A 19 -8.24 10.42 24.52
N PHE A 20 -8.95 10.70 25.61
CA PHE A 20 -8.33 11.21 26.84
C PHE A 20 -7.32 10.22 27.43
N TYR A 21 -7.64 8.92 27.44
CA TYR A 21 -6.72 7.91 27.94
C TYR A 21 -5.47 7.77 27.08
N ILE A 22 -5.59 7.90 25.75
CA ILE A 22 -4.44 7.86 24.84
C ILE A 22 -3.53 9.06 25.13
N ASP A 23 -4.09 10.27 25.20
CA ASP A 23 -3.32 11.49 25.49
C ASP A 23 -2.59 11.38 26.83
N GLN A 24 -3.30 11.02 27.90
CA GLN A 24 -2.69 10.85 29.22
C GLN A 24 -1.62 9.76 29.23
N SER A 25 -1.89 8.61 28.60
CA SER A 25 -0.93 7.50 28.57
C SER A 25 0.33 7.90 27.84
N TRP A 26 0.20 8.59 26.70
CA TRP A 26 1.35 9.08 25.93
C TRP A 26 2.17 10.09 26.73
N ASN A 27 1.52 11.03 27.41
CA ASN A 27 2.19 12.02 28.24
C ASN A 27 2.91 11.41 29.47
N MET A 28 2.56 10.18 29.86
CA MET A 28 3.24 9.45 30.94
C MET A 28 4.42 8.58 30.45
N VAL A 29 4.59 8.43 29.12
CA VAL A 29 5.72 7.67 28.57
C VAL A 29 7.01 8.49 28.74
N SER A 30 7.98 7.93 29.44
CA SER A 30 9.31 8.53 29.57
C SER A 30 10.25 8.04 28.47
N GLN A 31 11.30 8.81 28.16
CA GLN A 31 12.37 8.37 27.25
C GLN A 31 12.98 7.02 27.66
N LYS A 32 13.12 6.79 28.98
CA LYS A 32 13.57 5.50 29.51
C LYS A 32 12.62 4.36 29.19
N THR A 33 11.30 4.61 29.21
CA THR A 33 10.29 3.62 28.82
C THR A 33 10.44 3.26 27.34
N ILE A 34 10.63 4.26 26.48
CA ILE A 34 10.83 4.07 25.03
C ILE A 34 12.11 3.25 24.79
N ALA A 35 13.24 3.68 25.35
CA ALA A 35 14.52 2.96 25.21
C ALA A 35 14.44 1.50 25.68
N ASN A 36 13.71 1.24 26.77
CA ASN A 36 13.48 -0.12 27.25
C ASN A 36 12.65 -0.96 26.26
N CYS A 37 11.62 -0.40 25.63
CA CYS A 37 10.83 -1.09 24.61
C CYS A 37 11.69 -1.50 23.41
N PHE A 38 12.52 -0.58 22.89
CA PHE A 38 13.46 -0.88 21.80
C PHE A 38 14.43 -2.00 22.19
N ARG A 39 15.02 -1.92 23.39
CA ARG A 39 15.90 -2.96 23.92
C ARG A 39 15.22 -4.33 24.01
N HIS A 40 13.97 -4.38 24.48
CA HIS A 40 13.21 -5.64 24.58
C HIS A 40 12.78 -6.20 23.23
N ALA A 41 12.60 -5.36 22.21
CA ALA A 41 12.33 -5.78 20.84
C ALA A 41 13.59 -6.28 20.10
N GLY A 42 14.76 -6.29 20.75
CA GLY A 42 16.02 -6.74 20.15
C GLY A 42 16.78 -5.64 19.41
N PHE A 43 16.32 -4.40 19.47
CA PHE A 43 17.10 -3.25 19.02
C PHE A 43 18.08 -2.89 20.13
N HIS A 44 19.28 -3.46 20.06
CA HIS A 44 20.37 -3.11 20.96
C HIS A 44 20.99 -1.78 20.51
N SER A 45 20.97 -0.77 21.39
CA SER A 45 21.85 0.36 21.24
C SER A 45 23.29 -0.15 21.37
N SER A 46 24.01 -0.24 20.26
CA SER A 46 25.47 -0.31 20.30
C SER A 46 25.95 0.97 21.00
N PRO A 47 27.02 0.97 21.81
CA PRO A 47 27.59 2.20 22.34
C PRO A 47 28.01 3.20 21.24
N GLU A 48 28.15 2.73 20.00
CA GLU A 48 28.36 3.55 18.79
C GLU A 48 27.10 4.27 18.27
N SER A 49 25.90 3.89 18.76
CA SER A 49 24.60 4.44 18.34
C SER A 49 24.14 5.65 19.16
N GLU A 50 24.82 5.98 20.26
CA GLU A 50 24.48 7.12 21.11
C GLU A 50 24.99 8.45 20.52
N GLU A 51 25.99 8.40 19.62
CA GLU A 51 26.41 9.54 18.76
C GLU A 51 25.42 9.81 17.60
N LEU A 52 24.44 8.93 17.35
CA LEU A 52 23.45 9.11 16.28
C LEU A 52 22.24 9.95 16.71
N LEU A 53 22.21 10.42 17.96
CA LEU A 53 21.22 11.38 18.45
C LEU A 53 21.67 12.83 18.21
N GLU A 54 22.38 13.09 17.12
CA GLU A 54 22.40 14.44 16.56
C GLU A 54 21.01 14.72 15.99
N ASP A 55 20.21 15.37 16.84
CA ASP A 55 18.83 15.86 16.65
C ASP A 55 18.76 16.98 15.58
N ASP A 56 19.62 16.92 14.55
CA ASP A 56 19.86 18.00 13.58
C ASP A 56 19.89 17.49 12.12
N ASP A 57 19.54 16.23 11.85
CA ASP A 57 19.21 15.80 10.49
C ASP A 57 17.78 16.29 10.14
N GLU A 58 17.66 17.62 10.02
CA GLU A 58 16.68 18.29 9.14
C GLU A 58 16.52 17.48 7.85
N ASP A 59 15.29 17.44 7.30
CA ASP A 59 14.89 16.81 6.02
C ASP A 59 16.06 16.62 5.01
N LEU A 60 16.85 15.57 5.22
CA LEU A 60 18.09 15.37 4.51
C LEU A 60 17.74 14.77 3.14
N PRO A 61 18.20 15.34 2.01
CA PRO A 61 17.91 14.76 0.72
C PRO A 61 18.45 13.34 0.65
N LEU A 62 17.68 12.42 0.05
CA LEU A 62 18.00 10.99 -0.02
C LEU A 62 19.42 10.72 -0.54
N THR A 63 19.88 11.53 -1.49
CA THR A 63 21.22 11.46 -2.04
C THR A 63 22.29 11.68 -0.95
N GLU A 64 22.13 12.71 -0.12
CA GLU A 64 23.08 13.03 0.96
C GLU A 64 23.06 11.98 2.08
N LEU A 65 21.88 11.46 2.43
CA LEU A 65 21.75 10.33 3.34
C LEU A 65 22.51 9.09 2.82
N ALA A 66 22.33 8.77 1.53
CA ALA A 66 23.00 7.63 0.90
C ALA A 66 24.53 7.81 0.89
N GLU A 67 25.04 9.04 0.74
CA GLU A 67 26.47 9.33 0.85
C GLU A 67 26.98 9.16 2.28
N LYS A 68 26.28 9.71 3.28
CA LYS A 68 26.65 9.55 4.71
C LYS A 68 26.75 8.07 5.08
N LEU A 69 25.79 7.25 4.64
CA LEU A 69 25.81 5.80 4.91
C LEU A 69 26.94 5.08 4.18
N ARG A 70 27.22 5.43 2.92
CA ARG A 70 28.35 4.85 2.18
C ARG A 70 29.70 5.19 2.82
N ASN A 71 29.86 6.42 3.31
CA ASN A 71 31.05 6.85 4.05
C ASN A 71 31.24 6.08 5.37
N ARG A 72 30.15 5.57 5.95
CA ARG A 72 30.15 4.68 7.12
C ARG A 72 30.34 3.20 6.78
N GLY A 73 30.60 2.87 5.52
CA GLY A 73 30.89 1.50 5.07
C GLY A 73 29.67 0.66 4.70
N TYR A 74 28.48 1.25 4.64
CA TYR A 74 27.28 0.55 4.15
C TYR A 74 27.30 0.46 2.62
N ALA A 75 26.97 -0.73 2.11
CA ALA A 75 26.80 -0.96 0.67
C ALA A 75 25.42 -0.43 0.21
N ILE A 76 25.34 0.87 -0.05
CA ILE A 76 24.12 1.50 -0.59
C ILE A 76 24.22 1.58 -2.13
N PRO A 77 23.34 0.89 -2.89
CA PRO A 77 23.29 1.01 -4.33
C PRO A 77 22.96 2.43 -4.80
N ASN A 78 23.43 2.80 -5.99
CA ASN A 78 23.10 4.09 -6.60
C ASN A 78 21.59 4.20 -6.86
N GLU A 79 21.00 5.36 -6.58
CA GLU A 79 19.60 5.70 -6.85
C GLU A 79 19.18 5.40 -8.30
N ASN A 80 20.09 5.55 -9.26
CA ASN A 80 19.86 5.27 -10.68
C ASN A 80 19.41 3.82 -10.93
N LEU A 81 19.77 2.88 -10.06
CA LEU A 81 19.31 1.50 -10.13
C LEU A 81 17.77 1.41 -10.05
N TYR A 82 17.16 2.33 -9.32
CA TYR A 82 15.72 2.34 -9.05
C TYR A 82 14.91 3.16 -10.07
N THR A 83 15.56 4.04 -10.84
CA THR A 83 14.89 4.94 -11.80
C THR A 83 14.26 4.24 -13.00
N LYS A 84 14.65 2.99 -13.28
CA LYS A 84 14.30 2.25 -14.51
C LYS A 84 13.67 0.89 -14.23
N ILE A 85 13.28 0.62 -12.98
CA ILE A 85 12.75 -0.70 -12.59
C ILE A 85 11.43 -1.01 -13.29
N ASP A 86 10.63 0.03 -13.53
CA ASP A 86 9.30 -0.06 -14.13
C ASP A 86 9.26 0.41 -15.59
N GLU A 87 10.42 0.67 -16.21
CA GLU A 87 10.51 1.16 -17.60
C GLU A 87 9.91 0.15 -18.59
N ASP A 88 10.14 -1.15 -18.36
CA ASP A 88 9.58 -2.24 -19.18
C ASP A 88 8.19 -2.71 -18.68
N LEU A 89 7.67 -2.14 -17.60
CA LEU A 89 6.36 -2.50 -17.07
C LEU A 89 5.28 -1.70 -17.77
N ALA A 90 4.49 -2.37 -18.62
CA ALA A 90 3.30 -1.76 -19.23
C ALA A 90 2.26 -1.41 -18.13
N THR A 91 2.33 -0.19 -17.61
CA THR A 91 1.39 0.35 -16.60
C THR A 91 0.11 0.87 -17.23
N ASN A 92 0.17 1.24 -18.50
CA ASN A 92 -0.96 1.62 -19.31
C ASN A 92 -0.81 1.04 -20.71
N SER A 93 -1.94 0.80 -21.35
CA SER A 93 -2.02 0.66 -22.80
C SER A 93 -2.90 1.80 -23.30
N GLU A 94 -2.57 2.37 -24.46
CA GLU A 94 -3.47 3.31 -25.11
C GLU A 94 -4.79 2.59 -25.42
N ALA A 95 -5.88 3.09 -24.84
CA ALA A 95 -7.22 2.56 -25.07
C ALA A 95 -8.01 3.60 -25.85
N SER A 96 -8.61 3.19 -26.97
CA SER A 96 -9.57 4.04 -27.67
C SER A 96 -10.80 4.26 -26.79
N ILE A 97 -11.50 5.39 -27.00
CA ILE A 97 -12.81 5.64 -26.39
C ILE A 97 -13.76 4.44 -26.64
N GLN A 98 -13.67 3.82 -27.81
CA GLN A 98 -14.47 2.64 -28.16
C GLN A 98 -14.11 1.41 -27.33
N ASP A 99 -12.83 1.20 -27.03
CA ASP A 99 -12.36 0.09 -26.21
C ASP A 99 -12.82 0.26 -24.76
N ILE A 100 -12.76 1.49 -24.26
CA ILE A 100 -13.25 1.85 -22.92
C ILE A 100 -14.76 1.59 -22.80
N VAL A 101 -15.55 2.09 -23.75
CA VAL A 101 -17.01 1.88 -23.79
C VAL A 101 -17.34 0.39 -23.86
N SER A 102 -16.65 -0.35 -24.73
CA SER A 102 -16.84 -1.79 -24.88
C SER A 102 -16.50 -2.54 -23.59
N ASN A 103 -15.42 -2.18 -22.89
CA ASN A 103 -15.04 -2.81 -21.63
C ASN A 103 -16.05 -2.57 -20.51
N VAL A 104 -16.63 -1.36 -20.41
CA VAL A 104 -17.66 -1.05 -19.42
C VAL A 104 -18.96 -1.80 -19.73
N LEU A 105 -19.33 -1.91 -21.00
CA LEU A 105 -20.53 -2.65 -21.41
C LEU A 105 -20.34 -4.17 -21.22
N ASN A 106 -19.19 -4.71 -21.60
CA ASN A 106 -18.88 -6.13 -21.51
C ASN A 106 -18.73 -6.61 -20.06
N SER A 107 -18.27 -5.76 -19.14
CA SER A 107 -18.18 -6.08 -17.71
C SER A 107 -19.55 -6.08 -17.01
N ARG A 108 -20.55 -5.40 -17.56
CA ARG A 108 -21.92 -5.32 -17.02
C ARG A 108 -22.86 -6.41 -17.56
N MET A 109 -22.47 -7.07 -18.65
CA MET A 109 -23.29 -8.10 -19.29
C MET A 109 -22.89 -9.49 -18.76
N PRO A 110 -23.83 -10.33 -18.29
CA PRO A 110 -23.52 -11.72 -17.96
C PRO A 110 -22.87 -12.41 -19.17
N LYS A 111 -21.79 -13.18 -18.96
CA LYS A 111 -21.06 -13.87 -20.05
C LYS A 111 -21.98 -14.70 -20.97
N GLU A 112 -23.08 -15.22 -20.42
CA GLU A 112 -24.13 -15.93 -21.17
C GLU A 112 -24.89 -15.04 -22.17
N ALA A 113 -25.16 -13.78 -21.83
CA ALA A 113 -25.84 -12.84 -22.72
C ALA A 113 -24.93 -12.48 -23.92
N MET A 114 -23.63 -12.32 -23.68
CA MET A 114 -22.64 -12.02 -24.73
C MET A 114 -22.46 -13.20 -25.70
N MET A 115 -22.44 -14.43 -25.18
CA MET A 115 -22.39 -15.64 -26.01
C MET A 115 -23.66 -15.81 -26.85
N ARG A 116 -24.86 -15.63 -26.25
CA ARG A 116 -26.14 -15.71 -26.97
C ARG A 116 -26.26 -14.66 -28.08
N MET A 117 -25.79 -13.43 -27.82
CA MET A 117 -25.83 -12.36 -28.80
C MET A 117 -24.86 -12.61 -29.96
N THR A 118 -23.66 -13.10 -29.68
CA THR A 118 -22.68 -13.47 -30.72
C THR A 118 -23.18 -14.63 -31.60
N VAL A 119 -23.83 -15.62 -30.99
CA VAL A 119 -24.47 -16.73 -31.72
C VAL A 119 -25.60 -16.19 -32.60
N ASN A 120 -26.47 -15.32 -32.09
CA ASN A 120 -27.57 -14.74 -32.88
C ASN A 120 -27.09 -13.89 -34.06
N VAL A 121 -26.01 -13.12 -33.89
CA VAL A 121 -25.40 -12.33 -34.98
C VAL A 121 -24.89 -13.26 -36.09
N LYS A 122 -24.19 -14.34 -35.73
CA LYS A 122 -23.72 -15.33 -36.71
C LYS A 122 -24.90 -16.02 -37.41
N THR A 123 -25.90 -16.49 -36.66
CA THR A 123 -27.08 -17.15 -37.22
C THR A 123 -27.80 -16.24 -38.21
N ASN A 124 -27.99 -14.96 -37.89
CA ASN A 124 -28.63 -14.00 -38.80
C ASN A 124 -27.81 -13.75 -40.06
N GLN A 125 -26.47 -13.69 -39.98
CA GLN A 125 -25.62 -13.59 -41.16
C GLN A 125 -25.72 -14.83 -42.05
N TYR A 126 -25.72 -16.03 -41.47
CA TYR A 126 -25.92 -17.27 -42.23
C TYR A 126 -27.29 -17.29 -42.92
N GLN A 127 -28.37 -16.95 -42.21
CA GLN A 127 -29.72 -16.91 -42.77
C GLN A 127 -29.86 -15.87 -43.90
N HIS A 128 -29.18 -14.72 -43.77
CA HIS A 128 -29.15 -13.70 -44.83
C HIS A 128 -28.39 -14.19 -46.07
N GLN A 129 -27.25 -14.86 -45.89
CA GLN A 129 -26.48 -15.45 -47.00
C GLN A 129 -27.23 -16.60 -47.70
N VAL A 130 -28.03 -17.38 -46.97
CA VAL A 130 -28.85 -18.46 -47.53
C VAL A 130 -30.04 -17.90 -48.34
N ARG A 131 -30.61 -16.76 -47.93
CA ARG A 131 -31.69 -16.07 -48.65
C ARG A 131 -31.26 -15.38 -49.94
N LEU A 132 -29.96 -15.12 -50.11
CA LEU A 132 -29.40 -14.39 -51.24
C LEU A 132 -28.80 -15.32 -52.32
N LYS A 133 -28.91 -16.65 -52.16
CA LYS A 133 -28.55 -17.60 -53.21
C LYS A 133 -29.79 -17.91 -54.08
N PRO A 134 -29.71 -17.72 -55.41
CA PRO A 134 -30.82 -18.02 -56.33
C PRO A 134 -31.09 -19.52 -56.48
#